data_AF-A0A538ESM2-F1
#
_entry.id   AF-A0A538ESM2-F1
#
_cell.length_a   1.000
_cell.length_b   1.000
_cell.length_c   1.000
_cell.angle_alpha   90.00
_cell.angle_beta   90.00
_cell.angle_gamma   90.00
#
_symmetry.space_group_name_H-M   'P 1'
#
loop_
_entity.id
_entity.type
_entity.pdbx_description
1 polymer ?
#
loop_
_entity_poly.entity_id
_entity_poly.type
_entity_poly.pdbx_seq_one_letter_code
_entity_poly.pdbx_strand_id
1 'polypeptide(L)' 'MSAEDRLKNAETLLDRLEQTRSRLERTTDPDEAIEVLQELAEIAKEVESQLQQAKREAES' A
#
# COMPACT_ATOMS: atom_id res chain seq x y z
N MET A 1 9.32 -4.51 16.70
CA MET A 1 7.96 -3.99 16.48
C MET A 1 6.97 -4.94 17.14
N SER A 2 5.94 -4.42 17.82
CA SER A 2 4.91 -5.30 18.39
C SER A 2 3.99 -5.87 17.30
N ALA A 3 3.12 -6.82 17.65
CA ALA A 3 2.07 -7.29 16.73
C ALA A 3 1.03 -6.19 16.45
N GLU A 4 0.71 -5.35 17.44
CA GLU A 4 -0.18 -4.18 17.28
C GLU A 4 0.40 -3.14 16.33
N ASP A 5 1.71 -2.83 16.42
CA ASP A 5 2.35 -1.89 15.49
C ASP A 5 2.31 -2.41 14.05
N ARG A 6 2.51 -3.72 13.86
CA ARG A 6 2.42 -4.37 12.54
C ARG A 6 1.01 -4.29 11.97
N LEU A 7 -0.01 -4.58 12.78
CA LEU A 7 -1.41 -4.48 12.37
C LEU A 7 -1.76 -3.05 11.97
N LYS A 8 -1.39 -2.07 12.80
CA LYS A 8 -1.64 -0.65 12.52
C LYS A 8 -0.98 -0.17 11.23
N ASN A 9 0.24 -0.62 10.96
CA ASN A 9 0.94 -0.30 9.72
C ASN A 9 0.23 -0.91 8.51
N ALA A 10 -0.24 -2.15 8.60
CA ALA A 10 -0.98 -2.81 7.54
C ALA A 10 -2.32 -2.10 7.25
N GLU A 11 -3.06 -1.72 8.28
CA GLU A 11 -4.31 -0.95 8.16
C GLU A 11 -4.06 0.42 7.50
N THR A 12 -2.97 1.11 7.88
CA THR A 12 -2.60 2.39 7.27
C THR A 12 -2.25 2.25 5.78
N LEU A 13 -1.54 1.18 5.40
CA LEU A 13 -1.23 0.90 4.00
C LEU A 13 -2.48 0.57 3.19
N LEU A 14 -3.42 -0.18 3.77
CA LEU A 14 -4.69 -0.52 3.14
C LEU A 14 -5.55 0.73 2.91
N ASP A 15 -5.69 1.60 3.91
CA ASP A 15 -6.43 2.84 3.78
C ASP A 15 -5.85 3.75 2.68
N ARG A 16 -4.51 3.90 2.63
CA ARG A 16 -3.83 4.60 1.53
C ARG A 16 -4.14 3.97 0.17
N LEU A 17 -4.04 2.65 0.05
CA LEU A 17 -4.33 1.93 -1.19
C LEU A 17 -5.76 2.17 -1.69
N GLU A 18 -6.73 2.10 -0.77
CA GLU A 18 -8.14 2.31 -1.08
C GLU A 18 -8.43 3.74 -1.53
N GLN A 19 -7.84 4.73 -0.85
CA GLN A 19 -7.96 6.13 -1.23
C GLN A 19 -7.35 6.41 -2.60
N THR A 20 -6.14 5.91 -2.88
CA THR A 20 -5.47 6.09 -4.17
C THR A 20 -6.22 5.36 -5.29
N ARG A 21 -6.77 4.16 -5.03
CA ARG A 21 -7.65 3.47 -6.00
C ARG A 21 -8.92 4.28 -6.28
N SER A 22 -9.56 4.81 -5.25
CA SER A 22 -10.76 5.64 -5.43
C SER A 22 -10.46 6.94 -6.19
N ARG A 23 -9.25 7.50 -6.07
CA ARG A 23 -8.80 8.63 -6.89
C ARG A 23 -8.69 8.21 -8.36
N LEU A 24 -8.01 7.10 -8.64
CA LEU A 24 -7.86 6.57 -10.01
C LEU A 24 -9.21 6.35 -10.69
N GLU A 25 -10.18 5.78 -9.98
CA GLU A 25 -11.54 5.54 -10.50
C GLU A 25 -12.27 6.82 -10.91
N ARG A 26 -11.89 7.97 -10.34
CA ARG A 26 -12.49 9.29 -10.63
C ARG A 26 -11.66 10.12 -11.60
N THR A 27 -10.41 9.75 -11.85
CA THR A 27 -9.50 10.47 -12.72
C THR A 27 -9.91 10.30 -14.18
N THR A 28 -10.11 11.43 -14.88
CA THR A 28 -10.43 11.45 -16.31
C THR A 28 -9.27 11.93 -17.17
N ASP A 29 -8.30 12.61 -16.57
CA ASP A 29 -7.11 13.10 -17.24
C ASP A 29 -6.06 11.97 -17.36
N PRO A 30 -5.56 11.66 -18.56
CA PRO A 30 -4.60 10.57 -18.75
C PRO A 30 -3.27 10.78 -18.02
N ASP A 31 -2.78 12.02 -17.91
CA ASP A 31 -1.49 12.30 -17.27
C ASP A 31 -1.64 12.15 -15.75
N GLU A 32 -2.72 12.66 -15.17
CA GLU A 32 -3.06 12.43 -13.75
C GLU A 32 -3.25 10.93 -13.47
N ALA A 33 -3.86 10.17 -14.38
CA ALA A 33 -4.04 8.73 -14.19
C ALA A 33 -2.70 7.99 -14.11
N ILE A 34 -1.70 8.41 -14.89
CA ILE A 34 -0.34 7.86 -14.83
C ILE A 34 0.29 8.15 -13.47
N GLU A 35 0.15 9.37 -12.94
CA GLU A 35 0.67 9.72 -11.62
C GLU A 35 0.04 8.88 -10.51
N VAL A 36 -1.30 8.71 -10.55
CA VAL A 36 -2.02 7.88 -9.56
C VAL A 36 -1.60 6.40 -9.67
N LEU A 37 -1.39 5.89 -10.88
CA LEU A 37 -0.88 4.53 -11.10
C LEU A 37 0.54 4.34 -10.57
N GLN A 38 1.40 5.36 -10.67
CA GLN A 38 2.74 5.33 -10.07
C GLN A 38 2.66 5.29 -8.54
N GLU A 39 1.78 6.11 -7.94
CA GLU A 39 1.54 6.08 -6.50
C GLU A 39 1.06 4.69 -6.03
N LEU A 40 0.12 4.07 -6.75
CA LEU A 40 -0.34 2.71 -6.49
C LEU A 40 0.81 1.68 -6.56
N ALA A 41 1.73 1.83 -7.52
CA ALA A 41 2.86 0.94 -7.65
C ALA A 41 3.83 1.05 -6.46
N GLU A 42 4.05 2.26 -5.93
CA GLU A 42 4.87 2.45 -4.73
C GLU A 42 4.20 1.86 -3.48
N ILE A 43 2.88 2.05 -3.31
CA ILE A 43 2.11 1.42 -2.23
C ILE A 43 2.22 -0.11 -2.30
N ALA A 44 2.12 -0.70 -3.50
CA ALA A 44 2.26 -2.14 -3.69
C ALA A 44 3.64 -2.66 -3.23
N LYS A 45 4.72 -1.93 -3.52
CA LYS A 45 6.08 -2.28 -3.04
C LYS A 45 6.19 -2.19 -1.52
N GLU A 46 5.59 -1.16 -0.90
CA GLU A 46 5.55 -1.01 0.55
C GLU A 46 4.83 -2.20 1.21
N VAL A 47 3.67 -2.61 0.66
CA VAL A 47 2.91 -3.78 1.12
C VAL A 47 3.72 -5.06 0.98
N GLU A 48 4.34 -5.29 -0.18
CA GLU A 48 5.18 -6.47 -0.39
C GLU A 48 6.33 -6.54 0.64
N SER A 49 7.01 -5.41 0.89
CA SER A 49 8.08 -5.32 1.88
C SER A 49 7.62 -5.71 3.29
N GLN A 50 6.46 -5.19 3.72
CA GLN A 50 5.87 -5.54 5.02
C GLN A 50 5.51 -7.02 5.11
N LEU A 51 4.92 -7.59 4.05
CA LEU A 51 4.58 -9.02 4.00
C LEU A 51 5.83 -9.91 4.06
N GLN A 52 6.89 -9.56 3.33
CA GLN A 52 8.16 -10.28 3.36
C GLN A 52 8.81 -10.22 4.75
N GLN A 53 8.72 -9.07 5.43
CA GLN A 53 9.20 -8.94 6.80
C GLN A 53 8.38 -9.81 7.77
N ALA A 54 7.05 -9.75 7.70
CA ALA A 54 6.18 -10.56 8.56
C ALA A 54 6.43 -12.06 8.36
N LYS A 55 6.66 -12.50 7.12
CA LYS A 55 7.01 -13.88 6.79
C LYS A 55 8.33 -14.31 7.45
N ARG A 56 9.39 -13.50 7.32
CA ARG A 56 10.68 -13.79 7.97
C ARG A 56 10.57 -13.89 9.49
N GLU A 57 9.79 -13.00 10.09
CA GLU A 57 9.56 -12.98 11.54
C GLU A 57 8.72 -14.17 12.04
N ALA A 58 7.89 -14.77 11.20
CA ALA A 58 7.13 -15.98 11.53
C ALA A 58 7.93 -17.27 11.35
N GLU A 59 8.96 -17.25 10.48
CA GLU A 59 9.87 -18.37 10.22
C GLU A 59 11.10 -18.39 11.16
N SER A 60 11.30 -17.35 11.97
CA SER A 60 12.40 -17.22 12.96
C SER A 60 11.96 -17.61 14.36
#